data_AF-A0A090RJT8-F1
#
_entry.id   AF-A0A090RJT8-F1
#
_cell.length_a   1.000
_cell.length_b   1.000
_cell.length_c   1.000
_cell.angle_alpha   90.00
_cell.angle_beta   90.00
_cell.angle_gamma   90.00
#
_symmetry.space_group_name_H-M   'P 1'
#
loop_
_entity.id
_entity.type
_entity.pdbx_description
1 polymer ?
#
loop_
_entity_poly.entity_id
_entity_poly.type
_entity_poly.pdbx_seq_one_letter_code
_entity_poly.pdbx_strand_id
1 'polypeptide(L)' 'MGRLEEERRLCYVGMTRAMQKLYISYAEMRRLYGKDNFHKPSRFIREIPEAHIEEVRMKPRCRVRPAAGVSAKRR' A
#
# COMPACT_ATOMS: atom_id res chain seq x y z
N MET A 1 -5.73 24.25 10.15
CA MET A 1 -5.36 23.38 11.29
C MET A 1 -6.29 22.18 11.51
N GLY A 2 -7.32 21.90 10.68
CA GLY A 2 -8.24 20.76 10.92
C GLY A 2 -8.04 19.51 10.05
N ARG A 3 -7.17 19.54 9.03
CA ARG A 3 -7.13 18.46 8.02
C ARG A 3 -6.66 17.10 8.58
N LEU A 4 -5.68 17.12 9.48
CA LEU A 4 -5.15 15.90 10.09
C LEU A 4 -6.14 15.25 11.06
N GLU A 5 -6.88 16.06 11.82
CA GLU A 5 -7.91 15.58 12.74
C GLU A 5 -9.07 14.95 11.96
N GLU A 6 -9.44 15.56 10.83
CA GLU A 6 -10.44 15.01 9.93
C GLU A 6 -9.97 13.69 9.30
N GLU A 7 -8.73 13.63 8.79
CA GLU A 7 -8.13 12.39 8.29
C GLU A 7 -8.08 11.28 9.37
N ARG A 8 -7.84 11.65 10.63
CA ARG A 8 -7.89 10.73 11.77
C ARG A 8 -9.31 10.22 12.01
N ARG A 9 -10.32 11.09 12.00
CA ARG A 9 -11.74 10.70 12.13
C ARG A 9 -12.15 9.75 11.00
N LEU A 10 -11.74 10.03 9.76
CA LEU A 10 -12.00 9.17 8.62
C LEU A 10 -11.34 7.79 8.80
N CYS A 11 -10.09 7.73 9.27
CA CYS A 11 -9.42 6.47 9.55
C CYS A 11 -10.16 5.67 10.63
N TYR A 12 -10.54 6.32 11.73
CA TYR A 12 -11.26 5.70 12.84
C TYR A 12 -12.58 5.08 12.37
N VAL A 13 -13.41 5.85 11.64
CA VAL A 13 -14.68 5.37 11.08
C VAL A 13 -14.45 4.21 10.11
N GLY A 14 -13.38 4.26 9.30
CA GLY A 14 -13.00 3.16 8.41
C GLY A 14 -12.64 1.88 9.18
N MET A 15 -11.88 2.01 10.26
CA MET A 15 -11.46 0.89 11.10
C MET A 15 -12.65 0.23 11.81
N THR A 16 -13.54 1.03 12.41
CA THR A 16 -14.71 0.51 13.17
C THR A 16 -15.81 -0.07 12.29
N ARG A 17 -15.74 0.09 10.97
CA ARG A 17 -16.65 -0.59 10.03
C ARG A 17 -16.38 -2.09 9.94
N ALA A 18 -15.15 -2.53 10.22
CA ALA A 18 -14.82 -3.95 10.24
C ALA A 18 -15.35 -4.58 11.53
N MET A 19 -16.24 -5.58 11.40
CA MET A 19 -16.85 -6.23 12.57
C MET A 19 -16.01 -7.40 13.12
N GLN A 20 -15.27 -8.11 12.26
CA GLN A 20 -14.52 -9.31 12.64
C GLN A 20 -13.02 -9.21 12.36
N LYS A 21 -12.64 -8.91 11.12
CA LYS A 21 -11.24 -8.81 10.70
C LYS A 21 -11.03 -7.54 9.88
N LEU A 22 -9.96 -6.82 10.20
CA LEU A 22 -9.54 -5.62 9.48
C LEU A 22 -8.21 -5.90 8.79
N TYR A 23 -8.18 -5.73 7.47
CA TYR A 23 -6.96 -5.80 6.69
C TYR A 23 -6.60 -4.41 6.19
N ILE A 24 -5.38 -3.97 6.49
CA ILE A 24 -4.84 -2.69 6.02
C ILE A 24 -3.69 -2.99 5.08
N SER A 25 -3.72 -2.41 3.87
CA SER A 25 -2.64 -2.51 2.90
C SER A 25 -2.11 -1.12 2.54
N TYR A 26 -0.79 -1.05 2.32
CA TYR A 26 -0.14 0.13 1.79
C TYR A 26 0.79 -0.29 0.65
N ALA A 27 1.12 0.65 -0.24
CA ALA A 27 2.06 0.41 -1.32
C ALA A 27 3.20 1.41 -1.19
N GLU A 28 4.44 0.92 -1.27
CA GLU A 28 5.65 1.74 -1.19
C GLU A 28 5.82 2.62 -2.44
N MET A 29 5.39 2.14 -3.60
CA MET A 29 5.40 2.86 -4.87
C MET A 29 4.00 2.86 -5.48
N ARG A 30 3.56 4.02 -5.96
CA ARG A 30 2.32 4.17 -6.74
C ARG A 30 2.57 5.04 -7.96
N ARG A 31 2.03 4.61 -9.11
CA ARG A 31 1.97 5.44 -10.31
C ARG A 31 0.75 6.34 -10.22
N LEU A 32 0.95 7.64 -10.09
CA LEU A 32 -0.12 8.64 -10.05
C LEU A 32 0.16 9.70 -11.12
N TYR A 33 -0.83 9.98 -11.97
CA TYR A 33 -0.71 10.94 -13.07
C TYR A 33 0.53 10.70 -13.96
N GLY A 34 0.85 9.44 -14.24
CA GLY A 34 1.98 9.04 -15.08
C GLY A 34 3.35 9.12 -14.41
N LYS A 35 3.44 9.51 -13.14
CA LYS A 35 4.69 9.55 -12.37
C LYS A 35 4.69 8.48 -11.30
N ASP A 36 5.83 7.80 -11.15
CA ASP A 36 6.05 6.84 -10.06
C ASP A 36 6.50 7.61 -8.82
N ASN A 37 5.64 7.60 -7.80
CA ASN A 37 5.91 8.25 -6.53
C ASN A 37 6.09 7.20 -5.44
N PHE A 38 7.07 7.43 -4.58
CA PHE A 38 7.26 6.65 -3.36
C PHE A 38 6.52 7.28 -2.19
N HIS A 39 5.64 6.51 -1.56
CA HIS A 39 4.81 6.98 -0.47
C HIS A 39 5.19 6.25 0.81
N LYS A 40 5.40 7.00 1.89
CA LYS A 40 5.55 6.42 3.22
C LYS A 40 4.20 5.84 3.69
N PRO A 41 4.21 4.78 4.51
CA PRO A 41 2.99 4.26 5.12
C PRO A 41 2.22 5.34 5.89
N SER A 42 0.91 5.19 5.98
CA SER A 42 0.07 6.12 6.76
C SER A 42 0.54 6.16 8.21
N ARG A 43 0.63 7.38 8.78
CA ARG A 43 1.03 7.59 10.17
C ARG A 43 0.13 6.84 11.15
N PHE A 44 -1.15 6.72 10.84
CA PHE A 44 -2.15 6.06 11.68
C PHE A 44 -1.88 4.56 11.86
N ILE A 45 -1.15 3.91 10.94
CA ILE A 45 -0.75 2.51 11.08
C ILE A 45 0.22 2.33 12.25
N ARG A 46 1.12 3.30 12.48
CA ARG A 46 2.12 3.26 13.56
C ARG A 46 1.55 3.59 14.93
N GLU A 47 0.34 4.11 14.98
CA GLU A 47 -0.35 4.46 16.24
C GLU A 47 -1.14 3.28 16.80
N ILE A 48 -1.36 2.24 16.00
CA ILE A 48 -2.05 1.02 16.43
C ILE A 48 -1.06 0.18 17.26
N PRO A 49 -1.48 -0.35 18.43
CA PRO A 49 -0.61 -1.21 19.25
C PRO A 49 -0.14 -2.45 18.47
N GLU A 50 1.17 -2.73 18.53
CA GLU A 50 1.80 -3.86 17.84
C GLU A 50 1.23 -5.21 18.23
N ALA A 51 0.71 -5.35 19.46
CA ALA A 51 0.05 -6.56 19.96
C ALA A 51 -1.19 -6.97 19.15
N HIS A 52 -1.78 -6.05 18.39
CA HIS A 52 -2.97 -6.29 17.56
C HIS A 52 -2.67 -6.29 16.06
N ILE A 53 -1.40 -6.18 15.67
CA ILE A 53 -0.99 -6.14 14.26
C ILE A 53 -0.34 -7.48 13.89
N GLU A 54 -0.86 -8.09 12.83
CA GLU A 54 -0.19 -9.20 12.14
C GLU A 54 0.41 -8.68 10.83
N GLU A 55 1.74 -8.56 10.75
CA GLU A 55 2.42 -8.12 9.54
C GLU A 55 2.44 -9.23 8.47
N VAL A 56 1.57 -9.11 7.47
CA VAL A 56 1.58 -9.99 6.30
C VAL A 56 2.47 -9.40 5.21
N ARG A 57 3.77 -9.70 5.25
CA ARG A 57 4.69 -9.34 4.15
C ARG A 57 4.72 -10.43 3.09
N MET A 58 4.10 -10.16 1.95
CA MET A 58 4.21 -11.02 0.78
C MET A 58 5.63 -10.90 0.22
N LYS A 59 6.46 -11.93 0.42
CA LYS A 59 7.77 -12.01 -0.25
C LYS A 59 7.52 -11.89 -1.75
N PRO A 60 8.12 -10.91 -2.46
CA PRO A 60 7.84 -10.72 -3.87
C PRO A 60 8.34 -11.95 -4.62
N ARG A 61 7.44 -12.89 -4.90
CA ARG A 61 7.61 -13.92 -5.91
C ARG A 61 7.28 -13.31 -7.29
N CYS A 62 7.64 -12.04 -7.49
CA CYS A 62 7.56 -11.42 -8.80
C CYS A 62 8.75 -11.96 -9.60
N ARG A 63 8.56 -13.14 -10.21
CA ARG A 63 9.34 -13.50 -11.39
C ARG A 63 9.00 -12.45 -12.43
N VAL A 64 9.76 -11.38 -12.49
CA VAL A 64 9.82 -10.54 -13.69
C VAL A 64 10.07 -11.51 -14.84
N ARG A 65 9.05 -11.80 -15.65
CA ARG A 65 9.29 -12.44 -16.94
C ARG A 65 10.20 -11.45 -17.66
N PRO A 66 11.44 -11.82 -18.00
CA PRO A 66 12.23 -10.94 -18.86
C PRO A 66 11.36 -10.70 -20.10
N ALA A 67 11.15 -9.43 -20.44
CA ALA A 67 10.46 -9.06 -21.66
C ALA A 67 11.17 -9.80 -22.79
N ALA A 68 10.48 -10.75 -23.40
CA ALA A 68 11.02 -11.51 -24.52
C ALA A 68 11.48 -10.48 -25.56
N GLY A 69 12.79 -10.45 -25.80
CA GLY A 69 13.37 -9.61 -26.83
C GLY A 69 12.69 -9.95 -28.15
N VAL A 70 11.91 -9.00 -28.67
CA VAL A 70 11.49 -8.99 -30.06
C VAL A 70 12.76 -8.72 -30.86
N SER A 71 13.53 -9.76 -31.18
CA SER A 71 14.60 -9.68 -32.17
C SER A 71 13.94 -9.64 -33.54
N ALA A 72 13.76 -8.41 -34.02
CA ALA A 72 13.20 -8.11 -35.31
C ALA A 72 14.00 -8.82 -36.42
N LYS A 73 13.27 -9.59 -37.22
CA LYS A 73 13.70 -10.07 -38.53
C LYS A 73 14.24 -8.90 -39.36
N ARG A 74 15.53 -8.92 -39.71
CA ARG A 74 16.10 -8.12 -40.80
C ARG A 74 17.16 -8.92 -41.56
N ARG A 75 16.78 -9.22 -42.80
CA ARG A 75 17.55 -9.61 -44.00
C ARG A 75 18.59 -10.72 -43.87
#